data_AF-A0A349G693-F1
#
_entry.id   AF-A0A349G693-F1
#
_cell.length_a   1.000
_cell.length_b   1.000
_cell.length_c   1.000
_cell.angle_alpha   90.00
_cell.angle_beta   90.00
_cell.angle_gamma   90.00
#
_symmetry.space_group_name_H-M   'P 1'
#
loop_
_entity.id
_entity.type
_entity.pdbx_description
1 polymer ?
#
loop_
_entity_poly.entity_id
_entity_poly.type
_entity_poly.pdbx_seq_one_letter_code
_entity_poly.pdbx_strand_id
1 'polypeptide(L)'
;MIYIASAKFRVNVTWANSLKDRRQVAQKVRDSIKSKYNVSVKLIYEAHMRRFELYFCLVSDDGDYLHSVIDEILAWLDEDASLDVSCEYDVDSWH
;
A
#
# COMPACT_ATOMS: atom_id res chain seq x y z
N MET A 1 -16.50 2.74 18.66
CA MET A 1 -16.33 3.89 17.73
C MET A 1 -15.80 3.28 16.45
N ILE A 2 -16.28 3.67 15.27
CA ILE A 2 -15.73 3.13 14.02
C ILE A 2 -14.63 4.06 13.55
N TYR A 3 -13.50 3.50 13.17
CA TYR A 3 -12.38 4.19 12.55
C TYR A 3 -12.26 3.75 11.10
N ILE A 4 -11.99 4.70 10.22
CA ILE A 4 -11.72 4.48 8.81
C ILE A 4 -10.34 5.03 8.54
N ALA A 5 -9.43 4.17 8.09
CA ALA A 5 -8.11 4.59 7.66
C ALA A 5 -8.03 4.60 6.14
N SER A 6 -7.45 5.67 5.60
CA SER A 6 -7.10 5.76 4.18
C SER A 6 -5.60 5.96 4.05
N ALA A 7 -4.96 5.20 3.15
CA ALA A 7 -3.53 5.30 2.94
C ALA A 7 -3.18 5.27 1.46
N LYS A 8 -2.15 6.03 1.10
CA LYS A 8 -1.58 6.11 -0.25
C LYS A 8 -0.11 5.77 -0.17
N PHE A 9 0.27 4.69 -0.84
CA PHE A 9 1.65 4.28 -0.99
C PHE A 9 2.10 4.58 -2.41
N ARG A 10 3.17 5.35 -2.56
CA ARG A 10 3.87 5.52 -3.84
C ARG A 10 5.08 4.62 -3.82
N VAL A 11 5.18 3.74 -4.82
CA VAL A 11 6.25 2.75 -4.93
C VAL A 11 7.01 2.96 -6.22
N ASN A 12 8.32 3.05 -6.11
CA ASN A 12 9.26 3.11 -7.22
C ASN A 12 10.10 1.82 -7.26
N VAL A 13 9.94 1.05 -8.33
CA VAL A 13 10.69 -0.19 -8.57
C VAL A 13 12.00 0.15 -9.27
N THR A 14 13.09 0.19 -8.50
CA THR A 14 14.39 0.73 -8.93
C THR A 14 14.94 0.06 -10.19
N TRP A 15 14.73 -1.25 -10.34
CA TRP A 15 15.25 -2.07 -11.43
C TRP A 15 14.30 -2.24 -12.62
N ALA A 16 13.03 -1.82 -12.52
CA ALA A 16 12.07 -2.07 -13.60
C ALA A 16 12.51 -1.36 -14.90
N ASN A 17 12.59 -2.12 -16.00
CA ASN A 17 12.99 -1.64 -17.31
C ASN A 17 11.87 -1.78 -18.35
N SER A 18 10.72 -2.27 -17.94
CA SER A 18 9.53 -2.39 -18.78
C SER A 18 8.25 -2.22 -17.97
N LEU A 19 7.15 -1.94 -18.67
CA LEU A 19 5.82 -1.90 -18.06
C LEU A 19 5.41 -3.27 -17.48
N LYS A 20 5.95 -4.37 -18.05
CA LYS A 20 5.67 -5.73 -17.59
C LYS A 20 6.34 -6.01 -16.25
N ASP A 21 7.59 -5.57 -16.07
CA ASP A 21 8.33 -5.73 -14.81
C ASP A 21 7.58 -5.08 -13.65
N ARG A 22 7.24 -3.79 -13.82
CA ARG A 22 6.44 -3.05 -12.83
C ARG A 22 5.11 -3.74 -12.57
N ARG A 23 4.41 -4.18 -13.62
CA ARG A 23 3.11 -4.86 -13.47
C ARG A 23 3.22 -6.11 -12.61
N GLN A 24 4.26 -6.92 -12.81
CA GLN A 24 4.48 -8.13 -12.02
C GLN A 24 4.70 -7.79 -10.54
N VAL A 25 5.58 -6.83 -10.24
CA VAL A 25 5.85 -6.39 -8.87
C VAL A 25 4.59 -5.81 -8.22
N ALA A 26 3.92 -4.87 -8.88
CA ALA A 26 2.74 -4.19 -8.36
C ALA A 26 1.57 -5.16 -8.08
N GLN A 27 1.36 -6.14 -8.95
CA GLN A 27 0.35 -7.18 -8.73
C GLN A 27 0.71 -8.08 -7.55
N LYS A 28 1.96 -8.53 -7.46
CA LYS A 28 2.44 -9.33 -6.32
C LYS A 28 2.25 -8.59 -5.01
N VAL A 29 2.61 -7.31 -4.95
CA VAL A 29 2.44 -6.47 -3.76
C VAL A 29 0.97 -6.35 -3.39
N ARG A 30 0.12 -5.92 -4.33
CA ARG A 30 -1.33 -5.78 -4.12
C ARG A 30 -1.95 -7.09 -3.61
N ASP A 31 -1.62 -8.21 -4.24
CA ASP A 31 -2.23 -9.51 -3.92
C ASP A 31 -1.75 -10.04 -2.57
N SER A 32 -0.50 -9.76 -2.19
CA SER A 32 0.05 -10.11 -0.87
C SER A 32 -0.61 -9.29 0.25
N ILE A 33 -0.85 -8.00 0.03
CA ILE A 33 -1.53 -7.16 1.02
C ILE A 33 -2.99 -7.61 1.18
N LYS A 34 -3.69 -7.85 0.07
CA LYS A 34 -5.08 -8.33 0.09
C LYS A 34 -5.25 -9.70 0.73
N SER A 35 -4.24 -10.56 0.69
CA SER A 35 -4.32 -11.89 1.30
C SER A 35 -4.04 -11.89 2.80
N LYS A 36 -3.22 -10.94 3.28
CA LYS A 36 -2.84 -10.83 4.69
C LYS A 36 -3.83 -10.02 5.52
N TYR A 37 -4.41 -8.96 4.95
CA TYR A 37 -5.21 -7.99 5.69
C TYR A 37 -6.61 -7.83 5.11
N ASN A 38 -7.58 -7.53 5.95
CA ASN A 38 -8.94 -7.20 5.53
C ASN A 38 -9.01 -5.75 5.02
N VAL A 39 -8.53 -5.54 3.79
CA VAL A 39 -8.35 -4.21 3.22
C VAL A 39 -8.90 -4.11 1.80
N SER A 40 -9.46 -2.93 1.49
CA SER A 40 -9.76 -2.57 0.11
C SER A 40 -8.52 -1.94 -0.52
N VAL A 41 -8.08 -2.45 -1.67
CA VAL A 41 -6.85 -1.98 -2.35
C VAL A 41 -7.14 -1.62 -3.80
N LYS A 42 -6.76 -0.40 -4.19
CA LYS A 42 -6.73 0.06 -5.57
C LYS A 42 -5.29 0.24 -6.03
N LEU A 43 -4.93 -0.44 -7.12
CA LEU A 43 -3.65 -0.28 -7.80
C LEU A 43 -3.79 0.68 -8.98
N ILE A 44 -2.91 1.68 -9.04
CA ILE A 44 -2.81 2.65 -10.13
C ILE A 44 -1.41 2.61 -10.70
N TYR A 45 -1.31 2.49 -12.02
CA TYR A 45 -0.03 2.59 -12.71
C TYR A 45 0.21 4.03 -13.13
N GLU A 46 1.35 4.60 -12.75
CA GLU A 46 1.74 5.91 -13.23
C GLU A 46 2.23 5.86 -14.69
N ALA A 47 2.39 7.04 -15.30
CA ALA A 47 2.99 7.16 -16.62
C ALA A 47 4.44 6.63 -16.64
N HIS A 48 5.18 6.80 -15.53
CA HIS A 48 6.56 6.34 -15.42
C HIS A 48 6.63 4.82 -15.24
N MET A 49 7.47 4.14 -16.03
CA MET A 49 7.53 2.67 -16.07
C MET A 49 7.93 2.01 -14.74
N ARG A 50 8.58 2.76 -13.84
CA ARG A 50 9.02 2.27 -12.53
C ARG A 50 8.05 2.54 -11.40
N ARG A 51 7.04 3.39 -11.61
CA ARG A 51 6.19 3.90 -10.54
C ARG A 51 4.78 3.36 -10.60
N PHE A 52 4.25 3.02 -9.43
CA PHE A 52 2.84 2.72 -9.22
C PHE A 52 2.40 3.21 -7.85
N GLU A 53 1.09 3.43 -7.71
CA GLU A 53 0.47 3.83 -6.46
C GLU A 53 -0.48 2.74 -5.97
N LEU A 54 -0.54 2.54 -4.67
CA LEU A 54 -1.55 1.72 -4.00
C LEU A 54 -2.35 2.61 -3.07
N TYR A 55 -3.66 2.54 -3.19
CA TYR A 55 -4.59 3.20 -2.28
C TYR A 55 -5.30 2.14 -1.46
N PHE A 56 -5.33 2.35 -0.15
CA PHE A 56 -5.91 1.43 0.81
C PHE A 56 -7.05 2.11 1.55
N CYS A 57 -8.06 1.33 1.89
CA CYS A 57 -9.07 1.69 2.88
C CYS A 57 -9.25 0.53 3.85
N LEU A 58 -9.20 0.85 5.14
CA LEU A 58 -9.38 -0.08 6.25
C LEU A 58 -10.48 0.46 7.17
N VAL A 59 -11.24 -0.44 7.77
CA VAL A 59 -12.28 -0.09 8.75
C VAL A 59 -12.11 -1.01 9.96
N SER A 60 -12.10 -0.43 11.15
CA SER A 60 -12.01 -1.17 12.41
C SER A 60 -12.72 -0.39 13.52
N ASP A 61 -13.03 -1.05 14.62
CA ASP A 61 -13.45 -0.41 15.87
C ASP A 61 -12.27 0.00 16.78
N ASP A 62 -11.05 -0.29 16.35
CA ASP A 62 -9.78 0.03 17.03
C ASP A 62 -8.87 0.86 16.11
N GLY A 63 -8.63 2.12 16.48
CA GLY A 63 -7.77 3.03 15.73
C GLY A 63 -6.28 2.67 15.81
N ASP A 64 -5.82 2.17 16.96
CA ASP A 64 -4.42 1.76 17.14
C ASP A 64 -4.11 0.54 16.28
N TYR A 65 -5.08 -0.38 16.15
CA TYR A 65 -4.98 -1.49 15.20
C TYR A 65 -4.81 -0.99 13.76
N LEU A 66 -5.57 0.02 13.31
CA LEU A 66 -5.42 0.56 11.96
C LEU A 66 -4.03 1.15 11.70
N HIS A 67 -3.49 1.90 12.68
CA HIS A 67 -2.11 2.40 12.60
C HIS A 67 -1.11 1.25 12.48
N SER A 68 -1.24 0.22 13.33
CA SER A 68 -0.32 -0.92 13.34
C SER A 68 -0.29 -1.67 11.99
N VAL A 69 -1.44 -1.83 11.34
CA VAL A 69 -1.52 -2.49 10.03
C VAL A 69 -0.83 -1.66 8.94
N ILE A 70 -1.00 -0.33 8.96
CA ILE A 70 -0.34 0.56 7.99
C ILE A 70 1.18 0.51 8.18
N ASP A 71 1.66 0.57 9.43
CA ASP A 71 3.07 0.48 9.76
C ASP A 71 3.67 -0.87 9.36
N GLU A 72 2.96 -1.98 9.59
CA GLU A 72 3.41 -3.32 9.19
C GLU A 72 3.51 -3.44 7.66
N ILE A 73 2.55 -2.88 6.91
CA ILE A 73 2.60 -2.86 5.45
C ILE A 73 3.79 -2.03 4.96
N LEU A 74 4.05 -0.86 5.56
CA LEU A 74 5.17 -0.01 5.19
C LEU A 74 6.51 -0.71 5.48
N ALA A 75 6.68 -1.26 6.69
CA ALA A 75 7.88 -1.99 7.06
C ALA A 75 8.13 -3.17 6.13
N TRP A 76 7.10 -3.96 5.80
CA TRP A 76 7.22 -5.09 4.89
C TRP A 76 7.63 -4.68 3.47
N LEU A 77 7.20 -3.52 3.00
CA LEU A 77 7.60 -2.99 1.70
C LEU A 77 9.03 -2.43 1.71
N ASP A 78 9.42 -1.76 2.79
CA ASP A 78 10.76 -1.18 2.98
C ASP A 78 11.85 -2.26 3.17
N GLU A 79 11.48 -3.49 3.57
CA GLU A 79 12.40 -4.64 3.61
C GLU A 79 12.93 -5.01 2.21
N ASP A 80 12.17 -4.75 1.15
CA ASP A 80 12.59 -5.00 -0.23
C ASP A 80 13.41 -3.81 -0.73
N ALA A 81 14.72 -3.89 -0.63
CA ALA A 81 15.66 -2.86 -1.10
C ALA A 81 15.54 -2.51 -2.59
N SER A 82 14.79 -3.31 -3.36
CA SER A 82 14.48 -3.04 -4.77
C SER A 82 13.32 -2.03 -4.94
N LEU A 83 12.60 -1.74 -3.86
CA LEU A 83 11.51 -0.79 -3.77
C LEU A 83 11.95 0.46 -3.02
N ASP A 84 11.53 1.60 -3.52
CA ASP A 84 11.61 2.90 -2.84
C ASP A 84 10.18 3.37 -2.60
N VAL A 85 9.80 3.50 -1.33
CA VAL A 85 8.41 3.61 -0.90
C VAL A 85 8.20 4.88 -0.07
N SER A 86 7.11 5.57 -0.34
CA SER A 86 6.60 6.63 0.52
C SER A 86 5.14 6.40 0.82
N CYS A 87 4.74 6.68 2.06
CA CYS A 87 3.38 6.52 2.54
C CYS A 87 2.83 7.85 3.05
N GLU A 88 1.59 8.15 2.66
CA GLU A 88 0.76 9.21 3.25
C GLU A 88 -0.52 8.52 3.72
N TYR A 89 -0.92 8.69 4.99
CA TYR A 89 -2.14 8.09 5.50
C TYR A 89 -2.85 8.99 6.50
N ASP A 90 -4.14 8.71 6.69
CA ASP A 90 -5.02 9.39 7.63
C ASP A 90 -5.99 8.40 8.27
N VAL A 91 -6.37 8.64 9.52
CA VAL A 91 -7.28 7.79 10.30
C VAL A 91 -8.39 8.67 10.88
N ASP A 92 -9.60 8.50 10.35
CA ASP A 92 -10.79 9.25 10.72
C ASP A 92 -11.69 8.46 11.67
N SER A 93 -12.20 9.10 12.71
CA SER A 93 -13.27 8.54 13.54
C SER A 93 -14.65 8.86 12.95
N TRP A 94 -15.46 7.84 12.69
CA TRP A 94 -16.83 7.97 12.21
C TRP A 94 -17.83 7.81 13.38
N HIS A 95 -18.74 8.78 13.52
CA HIS A 95 -19.76 8.87 14.57
C HIS A 95 -21.13 8.38 14.08
#